data_AF-A0A526Z6K4-F1
#
_entry.id   AF-A0A526Z6K4-F1
#
_cell.length_a   1.000
_cell.length_b   1.000
_cell.length_c   1.000
_cell.angle_alpha   90.00
_cell.angle_beta   90.00
_cell.angle_gamma   90.00
#
_symmetry.space_group_name_H-M   'P 1'
#
loop_
_entity.id
_entity.type
_entity.pdbx_description
1 polymer ?
#
loop_
_entity_poly.entity_id
_entity_poly.type
_entity_poly.pdbx_seq_one_letter_code
_entity_poly.pdbx_strand_id
1 'polypeptide(L)' 'LDTKTYNNDVKVVPSILLTPHDVDKSNYQALVVDSGYIKAEELK' A
#
# COMPACT_ATOMS: atom_id res chain seq x y z
N LEU A 1 1.88 5.69 -15.85
CA LEU A 1 0.41 5.86 -15.72
C LEU A 1 -0.25 4.66 -16.36
N ASP A 2 -1.10 3.96 -15.63
CA ASP A 2 -2.03 2.98 -16.19
C ASP A 2 -3.23 3.74 -16.76
N THR A 3 -3.51 3.53 -18.04
CA THR A 3 -4.62 4.18 -18.76
C THR A 3 -5.58 3.16 -19.35
N LYS A 4 -5.65 1.95 -18.77
CA LYS A 4 -6.45 0.83 -19.29
C LYS A 4 -7.37 0.20 -18.23
N THR A 5 -6.91 0.05 -17.00
CA THR A 5 -7.56 -0.85 -16.02
C THR A 5 -8.75 -0.23 -15.29
N TYR A 6 -8.69 1.06 -14.94
CA TYR A 6 -9.65 1.68 -14.01
C TYR A 6 -10.72 2.47 -14.75
N ASN A 7 -11.75 1.76 -15.21
CA ASN A 7 -12.96 2.37 -15.75
C ASN A 7 -13.95 2.69 -14.62
N ASN A 8 -14.41 3.94 -14.54
CA ASN A 8 -15.41 4.39 -13.57
C ASN A 8 -16.82 4.52 -14.17
N ASP A 9 -17.12 3.71 -15.18
CA ASP A 9 -18.33 3.71 -16.02
C ASP A 9 -18.55 4.95 -16.91
N VAL A 10 -17.73 6.01 -16.76
CA VAL A 10 -17.74 7.19 -17.64
C VAL A 10 -16.50 7.24 -18.53
N LYS A 11 -15.33 6.89 -17.98
CA LYS A 11 -14.05 6.87 -18.69
C LYS A 11 -13.04 5.96 -18.02
N VAL A 12 -11.99 5.62 -18.76
CA VAL A 12 -10.78 5.05 -18.15
C VAL A 12 -9.97 6.18 -17.51
N VAL A 13 -9.82 6.13 -16.20
CA VAL A 13 -9.08 7.13 -15.42
C VAL A 13 -7.57 6.80 -15.48
N PRO A 14 -6.71 7.75 -15.92
CA PRO A 14 -5.26 7.59 -15.81
C PRO A 14 -4.83 7.49 -14.35
N SER A 15 -4.23 6.37 -13.96
CA SER A 15 -3.92 6.03 -12.57
C SER A 15 -2.42 5.74 -12.38
N ILE A 16 -1.90 5.99 -11.18
CA ILE A 16 -0.56 5.53 -10.76
C ILE A 16 -0.78 4.43 -9.73
N LEU A 17 -0.32 3.21 -10.04
CA LEU A 17 -0.38 2.08 -9.12
C LEU A 17 0.92 2.06 -8.33
N LEU A 18 0.81 2.17 -7.01
CA LEU A 18 1.93 1.96 -6.11
C LEU A 18 2.17 0.46 -5.94
N THR A 19 3.42 0.06 -5.79
CA THR A 19 3.79 -1.33 -5.55
C THR A 19 3.38 -1.73 -4.12
N PRO A 20 2.57 -2.78 -3.94
CA PRO A 20 2.27 -3.30 -2.60
C PRO A 20 3.48 -4.03 -2.03
N HIS A 21 3.56 -4.10 -0.70
CA HIS A 21 4.57 -4.86 0.02
C HIS A 21 3.88 -5.91 0.89
N ASP A 22 4.31 -7.17 0.79
CA ASP A 22 3.81 -8.25 1.64
C ASP A 22 4.41 -8.13 3.05
N VAL A 23 3.55 -8.24 4.07
CA VAL A 23 3.95 -8.10 5.47
C VAL A 23 3.62 -9.37 6.25
N ASP A 24 4.61 -9.89 6.96
CA ASP A 24 4.51 -11.06 7.83
C ASP A 24 5.29 -10.86 9.15
N LYS A 25 5.33 -11.90 9.98
CA LYS A 25 6.01 -11.88 11.28
C LYS A 25 7.52 -11.61 11.19
N SER A 26 8.14 -11.90 10.06
CA SER A 26 9.58 -11.71 9.87
C SER A 26 9.95 -10.28 9.49
N ASN A 27 9.03 -9.49 8.92
CA ASN A 27 9.35 -8.18 8.33
C ASN A 27 8.51 -7.00 8.85
N TYR A 28 7.45 -7.24 9.64
CA TYR A 28 6.53 -6.17 10.08
C TYR A 28 7.23 -5.06 10.88
N GLN A 29 8.25 -5.40 11.68
CA GLN A 29 8.99 -4.40 12.46
C GLN A 29 9.58 -3.32 11.55
N ALA A 30 10.30 -3.71 10.49
CA ALA A 30 10.95 -2.79 9.57
C ALA A 30 9.94 -2.07 8.65
N LEU A 31 8.98 -2.80 8.07
CA LEU A 31 8.08 -2.25 7.05
C LEU A 31 6.94 -1.42 7.63
N VAL A 32 6.54 -1.66 8.89
CA VAL A 32 5.35 -1.05 9.49
C VAL A 32 5.70 -0.17 10.69
N VAL A 33 6.54 -0.64 11.61
CA VAL A 33 6.85 0.10 12.85
C VAL A 33 7.95 1.12 12.61
N ASP A 34 9.08 0.68 12.07
CA ASP A 34 10.24 1.54 11.84
C ASP A 34 9.99 2.55 10.71
N SER A 35 9.04 2.26 9.81
CA SER A 35 8.54 3.21 8.81
C SER A 35 7.68 4.34 9.41
N GLY A 36 7.30 4.22 10.69
CA GLY A 36 6.44 5.16 11.39
C GLY A 36 4.97 5.04 11.00
N TYR A 37 4.58 3.98 10.29
CA TYR A 37 3.19 3.77 9.85
C TYR A 37 2.28 3.42 11.03
N ILE A 38 2.76 2.59 11.97
CA ILE A 38 2.07 2.25 13.23
C ILE A 38 3.06 2.40 14.40
N LYS A 39 2.60 2.85 15.56
CA LYS A 39 3.44 2.89 16.76
C LYS A 39 3.56 1.50 17.37
N ALA A 40 4.75 1.10 17.80
CA ALA A 40 4.99 -0.19 18.46
C ALA A 40 4.04 -0.48 19.65
N GLU A 41 3.58 0.58 20.33
CA GLU A 41 2.66 0.49 21.46
C GLU A 41 1.23 0.06 21.07
N GLU A 42 0.83 0.29 19.82
CA GLU A 42 -0.50 -0.05 19.29
C GLU A 42 -0.62 -1.52 18.86
N LEU A 43 0.50 -2.25 18.85
CA LEU A 43 0.57 -3.67 18.50
C LEU A 43 0.52 -4.60 19.73
N LYS A 44 0.24 -4.04 20.92
CA LYS A 44 0.22 -4.75 22.20
C LYS A 44 -1.14 -5.35 22.54
#